data_AF-A0A1V4VL60-F1
#
_entry.id   AF-A0A1V4VL60-F1
#
_cell.length_a   1.000
_cell.length_b   1.000
_cell.length_c   1.000
_cell.angle_alpha   90.00
_cell.angle_beta   90.00
_cell.angle_gamma   90.00
#
_symmetry.space_group_name_H-M   'P 1'
#
loop_
_entity.id
_entity.type
_entity.pdbx_description
1 polymer ?
#
loop_
_entity_poly.entity_id
_entity_poly.type
_entity_poly.pdbx_seq_one_letter_code
_entity_poly.pdbx_strand_id
1 'polypeptide(L)'
;MAYERFKPGLSLTKQEKVDLMAEYISHYRTLSKDGNLNVLNRKIPREAFASALDRIGELLLYEAQILSESNGPVKEFLNENPLPPHMATLLPDDFRVFCLILNALKQWVQAESAATDTYLLGRTAKKTCRMAVDTCIVTGEALGENAELHHPLRDGRPPILLSKIGHSIIEGQVKKTSKPIIESINNKGKEAYINNDEVAQSQKQIFKVEKPDDNNDIYNLLLNLKHKKNRSWVHLRNGCLDILGLPVCFTTQPVKNISRQFARDAQRLTDLSYKELLQFLDERQLGFK
;
A
#
# COMPACT_ATOMS: atom_id res chain seq x y z
N MET A 1 18.49 22.86 -14.01
CA MET A 1 18.75 23.16 -12.59
C MET A 1 18.95 21.84 -11.86
N ALA A 2 19.93 21.77 -10.94
CA ALA A 2 20.12 20.57 -10.14
C ALA A 2 18.93 20.36 -9.19
N TYR A 3 18.64 19.12 -8.85
CA TYR A 3 17.60 18.80 -7.86
C TYR A 3 17.99 19.35 -6.48
N GLU A 4 17.07 20.07 -5.85
CA GLU A 4 17.21 20.56 -4.48
C GLU A 4 16.08 20.03 -3.60
N ARG A 5 16.43 19.54 -2.41
CA ARG A 5 15.45 19.07 -1.43
C ARG A 5 14.63 20.22 -0.88
N PHE A 6 13.37 19.93 -0.56
CA PHE A 6 12.55 20.83 0.24
C PHE A 6 13.20 21.10 1.59
N LYS A 7 13.30 22.38 1.95
CA LYS A 7 13.77 22.85 3.26
C LYS A 7 12.68 23.68 3.94
N PRO A 8 12.59 23.66 5.27
CA PRO A 8 11.67 24.52 5.99
C PRO A 8 12.06 25.98 5.75
N GLY A 9 11.08 26.82 5.40
CA GLY A 9 11.30 28.26 5.21
C GLY A 9 11.51 29.01 6.53
N LEU A 10 11.14 28.39 7.66
CA LEU A 10 11.24 28.96 9.01
C LEU A 10 11.82 27.91 9.97
N SER A 11 12.69 28.36 10.89
CA SER A 11 13.22 27.53 11.96
C SER A 11 12.40 27.73 13.22
N LEU A 12 11.77 26.67 13.71
CA LEU A 12 11.04 26.68 14.98
C LEU A 12 11.99 26.36 16.15
N THR A 13 11.86 27.12 17.22
CA THR A 13 12.46 26.83 18.52
C THR A 13 11.89 25.54 19.11
N LYS A 14 12.52 25.05 20.17
CA LYS A 14 12.06 23.85 20.88
C LYS A 14 10.63 24.02 21.42
N GLN A 15 10.31 25.18 22.00
CA GLN A 15 9.01 25.41 22.61
C GLN A 15 7.92 25.55 21.55
N GLU A 16 8.17 26.31 20.47
CA GLU A 16 7.22 26.45 19.35
C GLU A 16 6.86 25.09 18.73
N LYS A 17 7.83 24.17 18.63
CA LYS A 17 7.56 22.80 18.17
C LYS A 17 6.64 22.03 19.11
N VAL A 18 6.79 22.21 20.43
CA VAL A 18 5.94 21.55 21.43
C VAL A 18 4.53 22.11 21.37
N ASP A 19 4.39 23.44 21.33
CA ASP A 19 3.09 24.12 21.27
C ASP A 19 2.34 23.74 19.99
N LEU A 20 3.04 23.74 18.84
CA LEU A 20 2.50 23.27 17.57
C LEU A 20 1.99 21.82 17.63
N MET A 21 2.78 20.93 18.25
CA MET A 21 2.37 19.53 18.39
C MET A 21 1.19 19.35 19.35
N ALA A 22 1.10 20.15 20.41
CA ALA A 22 -0.04 20.13 21.33
C ALA A 22 -1.33 20.57 20.63
N GLU A 23 -1.27 21.65 19.84
CA GLU A 23 -2.38 22.10 19.00
C GLU A 23 -2.78 21.03 17.98
N TYR A 24 -1.81 20.50 17.24
CA TYR A 24 -2.02 19.48 16.21
C TYR A 24 -2.66 18.20 16.77
N ILE A 25 -2.21 17.73 17.94
CA ILE A 25 -2.79 16.54 18.58
C ILE A 25 -4.20 16.85 19.13
N SER A 26 -4.42 18.04 19.67
CA SER A 26 -5.75 18.49 20.10
C SER A 26 -6.75 18.55 18.93
N HIS A 27 -6.28 19.00 17.76
CA HIS A 27 -7.06 18.99 16.52
C HIS A 27 -7.52 17.57 16.16
N TYR A 28 -6.61 16.58 16.12
CA TYR A 28 -7.01 15.19 15.86
C TYR A 28 -7.88 14.60 16.96
N ARG A 29 -7.67 15.00 18.23
CA ARG A 29 -8.50 14.54 19.35
C ARG A 29 -9.94 14.99 19.12
N THR A 30 -10.13 16.19 18.60
CA THR A 30 -11.45 16.70 18.22
C THR A 30 -12.03 15.96 17.02
N LEU A 31 -11.24 15.69 15.98
CA LEU A 31 -11.71 14.97 14.78
C LEU A 31 -12.06 13.50 15.05
N SER A 32 -11.39 12.87 16.02
CA SER A 32 -11.60 11.48 16.40
C SER A 32 -12.62 11.30 17.53
N LYS A 33 -13.29 12.39 17.94
CA LYS A 33 -14.47 12.32 18.83
C LYS A 33 -15.49 11.33 18.26
N ASP A 34 -16.27 10.77 19.18
CA ASP A 34 -17.31 9.77 18.87
C ASP A 34 -16.78 8.48 18.24
N GLY A 35 -15.46 8.25 18.29
CA GLY A 35 -14.82 7.00 17.87
C GLY A 35 -14.46 6.92 16.39
N ASN A 36 -14.46 8.05 15.66
CA ASN A 36 -14.06 8.09 14.25
C ASN A 36 -12.53 7.97 14.08
N LEU A 37 -11.99 6.75 14.21
CA LEU A 37 -10.55 6.50 14.11
C LEU A 37 -10.01 6.58 12.67
N ASN A 38 -10.87 6.60 11.66
CA ASN A 38 -10.46 6.68 10.26
C ASN A 38 -9.69 7.97 9.95
N VAL A 39 -9.97 9.06 10.68
CA VAL A 39 -9.24 10.34 10.54
C VAL A 39 -7.77 10.20 10.94
N LEU A 40 -7.44 9.19 11.75
CA LEU A 40 -6.09 8.88 12.19
C LEU A 40 -5.38 7.88 11.26
N ASN A 41 -5.96 7.43 10.15
CA ASN A 41 -5.28 6.50 9.23
C ASN A 41 -5.79 6.68 7.79
N ARG A 42 -5.77 7.93 7.30
CA ARG A 42 -6.26 8.21 5.95
C ARG A 42 -5.20 7.86 4.93
N LYS A 43 -5.61 7.10 3.92
CA LYS A 43 -4.77 6.69 2.79
C LYS A 43 -5.37 7.22 1.50
N ILE A 44 -4.52 7.76 0.64
CA ILE A 44 -4.89 8.09 -0.73
C ILE A 44 -4.81 6.79 -1.56
N PRO A 45 -5.81 6.49 -2.42
CA PRO A 45 -5.74 5.37 -3.34
C PRO A 45 -4.50 5.45 -4.23
N ARG A 46 -3.84 4.31 -4.45
CA ARG A 46 -2.57 4.25 -5.21
C ARG A 46 -2.71 4.80 -6.63
N GLU A 47 -3.90 4.65 -7.19
CA GLU A 47 -4.29 5.05 -8.54
C GLU A 47 -4.12 6.56 -8.77
N ALA A 48 -4.26 7.37 -7.71
CA ALA A 48 -4.05 8.81 -7.79
C ALA A 48 -2.62 9.17 -8.23
N PHE A 49 -1.67 8.25 -8.04
CA PHE A 49 -0.26 8.44 -8.41
C PHE A 49 0.16 7.62 -9.64
N ALA A 50 -0.75 6.88 -10.29
CA ALA A 50 -0.41 5.94 -11.36
C ALA A 50 0.35 6.64 -12.51
N SER A 51 -0.17 7.75 -13.04
CA SER A 51 0.49 8.49 -14.13
C SER A 51 1.89 9.01 -13.78
N ALA A 52 2.14 9.36 -12.52
CA ALA A 52 3.47 9.79 -12.08
C ALA A 52 4.42 8.58 -11.96
N LEU A 53 3.94 7.47 -11.40
CA LEU A 53 4.72 6.24 -11.28
C LEU A 53 5.04 5.62 -12.64
N ASP A 54 4.12 5.68 -13.60
CA ASP A 54 4.33 5.19 -14.96
C ASP A 54 5.43 6.00 -15.66
N ARG A 55 5.38 7.34 -15.57
CA ARG A 55 6.43 8.23 -16.10
C ARG A 55 7.79 7.98 -15.47
N ILE A 56 7.84 7.70 -14.17
CA ILE A 56 9.09 7.28 -13.51
C ILE A 56 9.55 5.95 -14.12
N GLY A 57 8.68 4.96 -14.27
CA GLY A 57 9.01 3.67 -14.88
C GLY A 57 9.59 3.81 -16.29
N GLU A 58 8.96 4.64 -17.14
CA GLU A 58 9.45 4.95 -18.50
C GLU A 58 10.84 5.58 -18.47
N LEU A 59 11.08 6.55 -17.58
CA LEU A 59 12.39 7.18 -17.42
C LEU A 59 13.45 6.16 -16.99
N LEU A 60 13.15 5.28 -16.03
CA LEU A 60 14.10 4.27 -15.57
C LEU A 60 14.47 3.29 -16.69
N LEU A 61 13.52 2.90 -17.52
CA LEU A 61 13.77 2.02 -18.68
C LEU A 61 14.63 2.73 -19.73
N TYR A 62 14.33 3.99 -20.04
CA TYR A 62 15.10 4.80 -20.97
C TYR A 62 16.56 4.98 -20.52
N GLU A 63 16.76 5.37 -19.26
CA GLU A 63 18.10 5.52 -18.68
C GLU A 63 18.86 4.18 -18.64
N ALA A 64 18.17 3.08 -18.35
CA ALA A 64 18.78 1.75 -18.35
C ALA A 64 19.35 1.37 -19.72
N GLN A 65 18.59 1.65 -20.79
CA GLN A 65 19.05 1.42 -22.16
C GLN A 65 20.31 2.25 -22.46
N ILE A 66 20.26 3.57 -22.24
CA ILE A 66 21.39 4.47 -22.51
C ILE A 66 22.65 4.04 -21.75
N LEU A 67 22.53 3.77 -20.45
CA LEU A 67 23.67 3.42 -19.60
C LEU A 67 24.23 2.03 -19.92
N SER A 68 23.44 1.13 -20.50
CA SER A 68 23.90 -0.19 -20.95
C SER A 68 24.69 -0.16 -22.26
N GLU A 69 24.48 0.86 -23.09
CA GLU A 69 25.14 1.05 -24.39
C GLU A 69 26.32 2.02 -24.30
N SER A 70 26.27 2.98 -23.37
CA SER A 70 27.30 4.01 -23.21
C SER A 70 28.57 3.47 -22.55
N ASN A 71 29.73 3.85 -23.09
CA ASN A 71 31.00 3.62 -22.41
C ASN A 71 31.05 4.43 -21.11
N GLY A 72 31.35 3.78 -19.99
CA GLY A 72 31.45 4.42 -18.68
C GLY A 72 31.32 3.42 -17.52
N PRO A 73 31.20 3.92 -16.28
CA PRO A 73 31.31 3.09 -15.07
C PRO A 73 30.29 1.95 -15.00
N VAL A 74 29.09 2.14 -15.56
CA VAL A 74 28.07 1.08 -15.60
C VAL A 74 28.49 -0.04 -16.54
N LYS A 75 28.97 0.29 -17.75
CA LYS A 75 29.43 -0.72 -18.72
C LYS A 75 30.67 -1.45 -18.23
N GLU A 76 31.61 -0.72 -17.62
CA GLU A 76 32.79 -1.28 -16.95
C GLU A 76 32.36 -2.29 -15.86
N PHE A 77 31.44 -1.91 -14.99
CA PHE A 77 30.88 -2.80 -13.97
C PHE A 77 30.27 -4.07 -14.56
N LEU A 78 29.51 -3.99 -15.65
CA LEU A 78 28.93 -5.16 -16.30
C LEU A 78 29.99 -6.09 -16.91
N ASN A 79 31.04 -5.52 -17.50
CA ASN A 79 32.15 -6.27 -18.10
C ASN A 79 33.00 -6.97 -17.05
N GLU A 80 33.24 -6.32 -15.90
CA GLU A 80 33.97 -6.90 -14.76
C GLU A 80 33.16 -7.99 -14.05
N ASN A 81 31.84 -8.01 -14.22
CA ASN A 81 30.93 -8.95 -13.60
C ASN A 81 30.14 -9.73 -14.68
N PRO A 82 30.81 -10.57 -15.48
CA PRO A 82 30.15 -11.31 -16.56
C PRO A 82 29.18 -12.34 -16.00
N LEU A 83 28.10 -12.59 -16.75
CA LEU A 83 27.16 -13.64 -16.42
C LEU A 83 27.68 -15.02 -16.86
N PRO A 84 27.25 -16.11 -16.19
CA PRO A 84 27.42 -17.45 -16.72
C PRO A 84 26.84 -17.56 -18.16
N PRO A 85 27.45 -18.32 -19.08
CA PRO A 85 27.09 -18.29 -20.50
C PRO A 85 25.60 -18.52 -20.80
N HIS A 86 24.97 -19.48 -20.13
CA HIS A 86 23.53 -19.75 -20.31
C HIS A 86 22.61 -18.65 -19.75
N MET A 87 23.11 -17.85 -18.81
CA MET A 87 22.36 -16.74 -18.23
C MET A 87 22.53 -15.47 -19.08
N ALA A 88 23.69 -15.28 -19.70
CA ALA A 88 23.97 -14.15 -20.59
C ALA A 88 22.98 -14.06 -21.76
N THR A 89 22.45 -15.20 -22.23
CA THR A 89 21.43 -15.24 -23.29
C THR A 89 20.02 -14.89 -22.81
N LEU A 90 19.79 -14.89 -21.49
CA LEU A 90 18.48 -14.69 -20.87
C LEU A 90 18.36 -13.33 -20.15
N LEU A 91 19.48 -12.72 -19.79
CA LEU A 91 19.54 -11.46 -19.05
C LEU A 91 20.29 -10.41 -19.87
N PRO A 92 19.56 -9.59 -20.64
CA PRO A 92 20.18 -8.52 -21.41
C PRO A 92 20.73 -7.42 -20.49
N ASP A 93 21.74 -6.71 -20.97
CA ASP A 93 22.46 -5.70 -20.18
C ASP A 93 21.55 -4.57 -19.70
N ASP A 94 20.63 -4.08 -20.54
CA ASP A 94 19.65 -3.05 -20.20
C ASP A 94 18.79 -3.44 -18.99
N PHE A 95 18.31 -4.68 -18.92
CA PHE A 95 17.57 -5.19 -17.77
C PHE A 95 18.45 -5.25 -16.51
N ARG A 96 19.72 -5.65 -16.63
CA ARG A 96 20.65 -5.67 -15.50
C ARG A 96 20.89 -4.25 -14.98
N VAL A 97 21.08 -3.28 -15.88
CA VAL A 97 21.22 -1.86 -15.53
C VAL A 97 19.94 -1.34 -14.88
N PHE A 98 18.76 -1.68 -15.40
CA PHE A 98 17.49 -1.31 -14.78
C PHE A 98 17.40 -1.78 -13.32
N CYS A 99 17.87 -3.00 -13.02
CA CYS A 99 17.93 -3.48 -11.64
C CYS A 99 18.91 -2.67 -10.76
N LEU A 100 20.06 -2.26 -11.30
CA LEU A 100 21.02 -1.39 -10.60
C LEU A 100 20.41 -0.02 -10.30
N ILE A 101 19.72 0.58 -11.28
CA ILE A 101 19.02 1.85 -11.11
C ILE A 101 17.92 1.72 -10.04
N LEU A 102 17.11 0.65 -10.06
CA LEU A 102 16.07 0.43 -9.04
C LEU A 102 16.65 0.36 -7.62
N ASN A 103 17.81 -0.27 -7.44
CA ASN A 103 18.47 -0.33 -6.14
C ASN A 103 18.95 1.06 -5.69
N ALA A 104 19.54 1.84 -6.59
CA ALA A 104 19.92 3.22 -6.30
C ALA A 104 18.69 4.10 -5.98
N LEU A 105 17.62 3.97 -6.76
CA LEU A 105 16.37 4.69 -6.54
C LEU A 105 15.75 4.36 -5.18
N LYS A 106 15.78 3.09 -4.75
CA LYS A 106 15.30 2.69 -3.41
C LYS A 106 16.05 3.43 -2.31
N GLN A 107 17.37 3.51 -2.40
CA GLN A 107 18.19 4.25 -1.42
C GLN A 107 17.89 5.75 -1.45
N TRP A 108 17.71 6.31 -2.65
CA TRP A 108 17.34 7.71 -2.83
C TRP A 108 15.96 8.02 -2.22
N VAL A 109 14.93 7.23 -2.52
CA VAL A 109 13.58 7.38 -1.96
C VAL A 109 13.60 7.26 -0.44
N GLN A 110 14.40 6.33 0.12
CA GLN A 110 14.57 6.21 1.56
C GLN A 110 15.18 7.48 2.17
N ALA A 111 16.20 8.05 1.52
CA ALA A 111 16.84 9.29 1.97
C ALA A 111 15.89 10.49 1.88
N GLU A 112 15.07 10.57 0.82
CA GLU A 112 14.06 11.61 0.68
C GLU A 112 12.97 11.48 1.74
N SER A 113 12.44 10.28 1.97
CA SER A 113 11.46 10.03 3.03
C SER A 113 11.99 10.44 4.40
N ALA A 114 13.25 10.09 4.72
CA ALA A 114 13.86 10.48 5.99
C ALA A 114 14.04 12.00 6.10
N ALA A 115 14.35 12.69 4.99
CA ALA A 115 14.43 14.15 4.98
C ALA A 115 13.06 14.79 5.23
N THR A 116 12.02 14.30 4.54
CA THR A 116 10.64 14.77 4.70
C THR A 116 10.12 14.56 6.13
N ASP A 117 10.40 13.42 6.76
CA ASP A 117 10.01 13.15 8.15
C ASP A 117 10.65 14.15 9.14
N THR A 118 11.80 14.73 8.78
CA THR A 118 12.50 15.73 9.59
C THR A 118 12.14 17.17 9.25
N TYR A 119 11.27 17.42 8.27
CA TYR A 119 11.03 18.75 7.71
C TYR A 119 10.63 19.78 8.77
N LEU A 120 9.66 19.44 9.63
CA LEU A 120 9.10 20.37 10.63
C LEU A 120 9.75 20.24 12.01
N LEU A 121 9.92 19.00 12.47
CA LEU A 121 10.39 18.71 13.82
C LEU A 121 11.88 18.40 13.90
N GLY A 122 12.59 18.29 12.78
CA GLY A 122 13.92 17.72 12.74
C GLY A 122 13.93 16.29 13.29
N ARG A 123 15.06 15.86 13.86
CA ARG A 123 15.22 14.52 14.47
C ARG A 123 14.64 14.42 15.89
N THR A 124 13.66 15.26 16.24
CA THR A 124 13.15 15.37 17.62
C THR A 124 11.71 14.92 17.81
N ALA A 125 11.04 14.40 16.76
CA ALA A 125 9.61 14.08 16.76
C ALA A 125 9.11 13.38 18.02
N LYS A 126 9.72 12.25 18.43
CA LYS A 126 9.29 11.48 19.61
C LYS A 126 9.39 12.30 20.91
N LYS A 127 10.50 13.01 21.12
CA LYS A 127 10.73 13.84 22.30
C LYS A 127 9.75 15.01 22.34
N THR A 128 9.55 15.68 21.22
CA THR A 128 8.61 16.80 21.10
C THR A 128 7.18 16.36 21.36
N CYS A 129 6.73 15.24 20.78
CA CYS A 129 5.38 14.72 21.03
C CYS A 129 5.18 14.34 22.50
N ARG A 130 6.18 13.73 23.15
CA ARG A 130 6.12 13.38 24.57
C ARG A 130 6.02 14.61 25.47
N MET A 131 6.64 15.72 25.09
CA MET A 131 6.51 16.99 25.81
C MET A 131 5.15 17.65 25.56
N ALA A 132 4.53 17.41 24.41
CA ALA A 132 3.25 18.00 24.04
C ALA A 132 2.04 17.31 24.68
N VAL A 133 2.10 16.00 24.89
CA VAL A 133 0.99 15.20 25.45
C VAL A 133 1.48 14.01 26.27
N ASP A 134 0.68 13.61 27.25
CA ASP A 134 0.90 12.48 28.16
C ASP A 134 -0.06 11.29 27.91
N THR A 135 -1.17 11.55 27.25
CA THR A 135 -2.29 10.63 27.02
C THR A 135 -2.43 10.24 25.55
N CYS A 136 -2.72 8.96 25.31
CA CYS A 136 -3.00 8.43 23.98
C CYS A 136 -4.38 8.88 23.52
N ILE A 137 -4.43 9.54 22.37
CA ILE A 137 -5.67 9.97 21.71
C ILE A 137 -6.66 8.82 21.40
N VAL A 138 -6.16 7.59 21.20
CA VAL A 138 -6.99 6.43 20.81
C VAL A 138 -7.62 5.75 22.02
N THR A 139 -6.82 5.51 23.07
CA THR A 139 -7.26 4.76 24.25
C THR A 139 -7.76 5.67 25.37
N GLY A 140 -7.33 6.94 25.40
CA GLY A 140 -7.57 7.87 26.50
C GLY A 140 -6.63 7.66 27.70
N GLU A 141 -5.83 6.59 27.69
CA GLU A 141 -4.91 6.23 28.77
C GLU A 141 -3.53 6.89 28.61
N ALA A 142 -2.68 6.79 29.63
CA ALA A 142 -1.29 7.23 29.53
C ALA A 142 -0.56 6.54 28.35
N LEU A 143 0.34 7.28 27.68
CA LEU A 143 1.09 6.78 26.52
C LEU A 143 2.02 5.59 26.84
N GLY A 144 2.49 5.50 28.09
CA GLY A 144 3.48 4.52 28.54
C GLY A 144 4.88 4.74 27.96
N GLU A 145 5.85 3.95 28.44
CA GLU A 145 7.27 4.06 28.04
C GLU A 145 7.49 3.72 26.56
N ASN A 146 6.77 2.73 26.04
CA ASN A 146 6.95 2.19 24.69
C ASN A 146 6.01 2.81 23.64
N ALA A 147 5.79 4.13 23.71
CA ALA A 147 4.95 4.83 22.77
C ALA A 147 5.58 4.90 21.36
N GLU A 148 4.73 4.83 20.34
CA GLU A 148 5.08 4.69 18.92
C GLU A 148 4.65 5.93 18.11
N LEU A 149 5.47 6.31 17.14
CA LEU A 149 5.14 7.39 16.21
C LEU A 149 4.21 6.86 15.14
N HIS A 150 3.07 7.51 15.01
CA HIS A 150 2.05 7.19 14.03
C HIS A 150 1.79 8.38 13.12
N HIS A 151 1.67 8.16 11.81
CA HIS A 151 1.34 9.23 10.86
C HIS A 151 -0.15 9.14 10.49
N PRO A 152 -1.00 10.08 10.96
CA PRO A 152 -2.41 10.10 10.59
C PRO A 152 -2.64 10.21 9.08
N LEU A 153 -1.80 11.03 8.44
CA LEU A 153 -1.69 11.26 7.01
C LEU A 153 -0.21 11.31 6.63
N ARG A 154 0.11 10.83 5.44
CA ARG A 154 1.47 10.83 4.87
C ARG A 154 1.61 11.88 3.77
N ASP A 155 1.28 13.13 4.10
CA ASP A 155 1.35 14.31 3.23
C ASP A 155 2.43 15.32 3.70
N GLY A 156 3.37 14.88 4.54
CA GLY A 156 4.43 15.71 5.12
C GLY A 156 4.08 16.29 6.50
N ARG A 157 2.87 16.04 7.02
CA ARG A 157 2.52 16.38 8.40
C ARG A 157 3.33 15.54 9.41
N PRO A 158 3.64 16.08 10.60
CA PRO A 158 4.38 15.35 11.61
C PRO A 158 3.58 14.15 12.15
N PRO A 159 4.27 13.14 12.68
CA PRO A 159 3.63 12.04 13.39
C PRO A 159 3.02 12.51 14.71
N ILE A 160 2.04 11.76 15.20
CA ILE A 160 1.54 11.82 16.57
C ILE A 160 2.06 10.63 17.38
N LEU A 161 2.07 10.78 18.71
CA LEU A 161 2.53 9.71 19.59
C LEU A 161 1.33 8.92 20.11
N LEU A 162 1.39 7.60 19.97
CA LEU A 162 0.35 6.67 20.42
C LEU A 162 0.93 5.65 21.41
N SER A 163 0.08 5.16 22.31
CA SER A 163 0.41 3.91 23.02
C SER A 163 0.46 2.76 22.02
N LYS A 164 1.23 1.71 22.33
CA LYS A 164 1.32 0.51 21.49
C LYS A 164 -0.06 -0.10 21.18
N ILE A 165 -0.93 -0.13 22.18
CA ILE A 165 -2.32 -0.61 22.03
C ILE A 165 -3.10 0.31 21.07
N GLY A 166 -2.99 1.63 21.25
CA GLY A 166 -3.63 2.60 20.37
C GLY A 166 -3.18 2.46 18.91
N HIS A 167 -1.89 2.22 18.69
CA HIS A 167 -1.32 1.98 17.37
C HIS A 167 -1.92 0.73 16.72
N SER A 168 -1.94 -0.40 17.44
CA SER A 168 -2.53 -1.65 16.94
C SER A 168 -4.04 -1.55 16.64
N ILE A 169 -4.79 -0.76 17.41
CA ILE A 169 -6.22 -0.50 17.13
C ILE A 169 -6.38 0.25 15.80
N ILE A 170 -5.59 1.30 15.57
CA ILE A 170 -5.66 2.09 14.33
C ILE A 170 -5.25 1.27 13.10
N GLU A 171 -4.25 0.40 13.25
CA GLU A 171 -3.79 -0.47 12.16
C GLU A 171 -4.73 -1.65 11.89
N GLY A 172 -5.81 -1.79 12.67
CA GLY A 172 -6.79 -2.88 12.53
C GLY A 172 -6.27 -4.24 12.99
N GLN A 173 -5.18 -4.26 13.77
CA GLN A 173 -4.57 -5.48 14.31
C GLN A 173 -5.30 -6.00 15.55
N VAL A 174 -6.01 -5.12 16.28
CA VAL A 174 -6.77 -5.46 17.49
C VAL A 174 -8.13 -4.76 17.47
N LYS A 175 -9.21 -5.46 17.83
CA LYS A 175 -10.54 -4.84 17.98
C LYS A 175 -10.61 -4.06 19.29
N LYS A 176 -11.22 -2.88 19.27
CA LYS A 176 -11.48 -2.07 20.48
C LYS A 176 -12.40 -2.87 21.42
N THR A 177 -11.88 -3.40 22.52
CA THR A 177 -12.69 -4.01 23.57
C THR A 177 -13.34 -2.90 24.39
N SER A 178 -14.62 -2.65 24.16
CA SER A 178 -15.44 -1.74 24.96
C SER A 178 -15.90 -2.43 26.25
N LYS A 179 -15.06 -2.50 27.29
CA LYS A 179 -15.51 -2.67 28.69
C LYS A 179 -14.58 -1.93 29.67
N PRO A 180 -15.14 -1.25 30.69
CA PRO A 180 -14.34 -0.66 31.76
C PRO A 180 -13.71 -1.77 32.60
N ILE A 181 -12.44 -1.62 32.94
CA ILE A 181 -11.75 -2.52 33.87
C ILE A 181 -12.30 -2.21 35.26
N ILE A 182 -13.31 -2.97 35.70
CA ILE A 182 -13.68 -3.06 37.12
C ILE A 182 -12.94 -4.28 37.69
N GLU A 183 -11.98 -3.96 38.57
CA GLU A 183 -11.52 -4.74 39.73
C GLU A 183 -11.49 -6.26 39.60
N SER A 184 -10.31 -6.80 39.29
CA SER A 184 -9.95 -8.17 39.66
C SER A 184 -9.45 -8.19 41.10
N ILE A 185 -10.37 -8.25 42.07
CA ILE A 185 -10.07 -8.76 43.41
C ILE A 185 -11.16 -9.76 43.81
N ASN A 186 -10.72 -10.99 44.08
CA ASN A 186 -11.41 -12.10 44.76
C ASN A 186 -12.58 -12.80 44.04
N ASN A 187 -12.31 -14.01 43.52
CA ASN A 187 -12.73 -15.21 44.26
C ASN A 187 -12.09 -16.50 43.75
N LYS A 188 -11.69 -17.32 44.72
CA LYS A 188 -11.17 -18.68 44.58
C LYS A 188 -12.29 -19.64 44.12
N GLY A 189 -11.89 -20.60 43.30
CA GLY A 189 -12.45 -21.95 43.29
C GLY A 189 -13.64 -22.18 42.37
N LYS A 190 -13.39 -22.84 41.24
CA LYS A 190 -13.93 -24.18 40.92
C LYS A 190 -13.45 -24.62 39.54
N GLU A 191 -12.81 -25.77 39.52
CA GLU A 191 -12.56 -26.56 38.32
C GLU A 191 -13.91 -26.95 37.69
N ALA A 192 -14.00 -26.82 36.37
CA ALA A 192 -14.97 -27.55 35.56
C ALA A 192 -14.38 -27.76 34.17
N TYR A 193 -14.06 -29.03 33.89
CA TYR A 193 -13.83 -29.57 32.56
C TYR A 193 -15.03 -29.26 31.66
N ILE A 194 -14.79 -28.81 30.42
CA ILE A 194 -15.78 -28.87 29.34
C ILE A 194 -15.14 -29.58 28.16
N ASN A 195 -15.78 -30.67 27.78
CA ASN A 195 -15.45 -31.57 26.67
C ASN A 195 -15.50 -30.85 25.32
N ASN A 196 -14.53 -31.18 24.48
CA ASN A 196 -14.57 -31.02 23.03
C ASN A 196 -15.59 -32.02 22.50
N ASP A 197 -16.73 -31.57 21.97
CA ASP A 197 -17.55 -32.27 20.96
C ASP A 197 -18.81 -31.44 20.65
N GLU A 198 -18.65 -30.25 20.05
CA GLU A 198 -19.76 -29.54 19.38
C GLU A 198 -19.27 -28.36 18.51
N VAL A 199 -18.25 -28.57 17.68
CA VAL A 199 -17.85 -27.58 16.65
C VAL A 199 -17.50 -28.28 15.34
N ALA A 200 -18.48 -28.97 14.76
CA ALA A 200 -18.30 -29.58 13.45
C ALA A 200 -19.61 -29.62 12.64
N GLN A 201 -20.44 -28.57 12.68
CA GLN A 201 -21.58 -28.47 11.76
C GLN A 201 -22.21 -27.06 11.71
N SER A 202 -21.49 -26.07 11.18
CA SER A 202 -22.14 -24.93 10.51
C SER A 202 -21.12 -24.17 9.64
N GLN A 203 -21.59 -23.67 8.49
CA GLN A 203 -20.89 -22.79 7.55
C GLN A 203 -20.09 -23.46 6.41
N LYS A 204 -20.76 -24.34 5.66
CA LYS A 204 -20.73 -24.26 4.19
C LYS A 204 -22.04 -23.67 3.72
N GLN A 205 -22.14 -22.34 3.71
CA GLN A 205 -23.18 -21.64 2.97
C GLN A 205 -22.51 -21.03 1.73
N ILE A 206 -22.69 -21.72 0.61
CA ILE A 206 -22.37 -21.20 -0.72
C ILE A 206 -23.40 -20.08 -0.97
N PHE A 207 -22.97 -18.83 -0.85
CA PHE A 207 -23.74 -17.70 -1.34
C PHE A 207 -23.86 -17.85 -2.87
N LYS A 208 -25.05 -18.17 -3.35
CA LYS A 208 -25.45 -17.83 -4.73
C LYS A 208 -25.54 -16.31 -4.76
N VAL A 209 -24.59 -15.66 -5.43
CA VAL A 209 -24.66 -14.23 -5.73
C VAL A 209 -25.68 -14.08 -6.85
N GLU A 210 -26.74 -13.31 -6.59
CA GLU A 210 -27.71 -12.92 -7.60
C GLU A 210 -27.00 -12.13 -8.71
N LYS A 211 -27.44 -12.33 -9.95
CA LYS A 211 -26.84 -11.71 -11.14
C LYS A 211 -26.90 -10.18 -10.99
N PRO A 212 -25.77 -9.44 -11.07
CA PRO A 212 -25.79 -7.98 -10.93
C PRO A 212 -26.57 -7.36 -12.10
N ASP A 213 -27.65 -6.64 -11.76
CA ASP A 213 -28.63 -6.08 -12.72
C ASP A 213 -28.31 -4.63 -13.13
N ASP A 214 -27.23 -4.03 -12.59
CA ASP A 214 -26.74 -2.70 -12.97
C ASP A 214 -25.33 -2.74 -13.57
N ASN A 215 -25.16 -2.04 -14.69
CA ASN A 215 -23.91 -1.79 -15.38
C ASN A 215 -22.83 -1.13 -14.49
N ASN A 216 -23.25 -0.41 -13.43
CA ASN A 216 -22.37 0.16 -12.43
C ASN A 216 -21.82 -0.90 -11.44
N ASP A 217 -22.61 -1.92 -11.12
CA ASP A 217 -22.20 -3.00 -10.21
C ASP A 217 -21.12 -3.88 -10.85
N ILE A 218 -21.25 -4.19 -12.14
CA ILE A 218 -20.24 -4.95 -12.89
C ILE A 218 -18.92 -4.19 -12.93
N TYR A 219 -18.95 -2.87 -13.17
CA TYR A 219 -17.75 -2.04 -13.15
C TYR A 219 -17.05 -2.11 -11.79
N ASN A 220 -17.79 -1.93 -10.70
CA ASN A 220 -17.24 -1.97 -9.35
C ASN A 220 -16.66 -3.35 -8.99
N LEU A 221 -17.32 -4.45 -9.39
CA LEU A 221 -16.83 -5.81 -9.22
C LEU A 221 -15.49 -6.03 -9.94
N LEU A 222 -15.41 -5.63 -11.21
CA LEU A 222 -14.20 -5.76 -12.01
C LEU A 222 -13.08 -4.84 -11.50
N LEU A 223 -13.41 -3.62 -11.08
CA LEU A 223 -12.47 -2.67 -10.50
C LEU A 223 -11.87 -3.22 -9.20
N ASN A 224 -12.71 -3.74 -8.29
CA ASN A 224 -12.27 -4.39 -7.07
C ASN A 224 -11.36 -5.60 -7.34
N LEU A 225 -11.71 -6.44 -8.32
CA LEU A 225 -10.89 -7.58 -8.72
C LEU A 225 -9.54 -7.13 -9.29
N LYS A 226 -9.54 -6.09 -10.13
CA LYS A 226 -8.35 -5.47 -10.72
C LYS A 226 -7.39 -4.98 -9.63
N HIS A 227 -7.89 -4.27 -8.61
CA HIS A 227 -7.08 -3.80 -7.48
C HIS A 227 -6.56 -4.97 -6.63
N LYS A 228 -7.44 -5.90 -6.26
CA LYS A 228 -7.08 -7.07 -5.44
C LYS A 228 -5.97 -7.91 -6.06
N LYS A 229 -5.97 -8.05 -7.38
CA LYS A 229 -4.98 -8.85 -8.12
C LYS A 229 -3.81 -8.02 -8.66
N ASN A 230 -3.81 -6.70 -8.46
CA ASN A 230 -2.86 -5.76 -9.05
C ASN A 230 -2.66 -6.02 -10.56
N ARG A 231 -3.76 -5.89 -11.33
CA ARG A 231 -3.79 -6.12 -12.80
C ARG A 231 -4.24 -4.86 -13.53
N SER A 232 -4.02 -4.83 -14.85
CA SER A 232 -4.48 -3.74 -15.72
C SER A 232 -5.65 -4.20 -16.59
N TRP A 233 -6.42 -3.26 -17.12
CA TRP A 233 -7.50 -3.55 -18.07
C TRP A 233 -6.99 -4.25 -19.34
N VAL A 234 -5.75 -3.96 -19.75
CA VAL A 234 -5.06 -4.65 -20.85
C VAL A 234 -4.89 -6.15 -20.55
N HIS A 235 -4.56 -6.52 -19.31
CA HIS A 235 -4.48 -7.94 -18.93
C HIS A 235 -5.84 -8.64 -19.02
N LEU A 236 -6.93 -7.96 -18.64
CA LEU A 236 -8.28 -8.52 -18.76
C LEU A 236 -8.66 -8.72 -20.23
N ARG A 237 -8.49 -7.67 -21.05
CA ARG A 237 -8.75 -7.71 -22.49
C ARG A 237 -7.95 -8.83 -23.17
N ASN A 238 -6.63 -8.85 -22.98
CA ASN A 238 -5.75 -9.84 -23.60
C ASN A 238 -6.08 -11.26 -23.15
N GLY A 239 -6.47 -11.44 -21.88
CA GLY A 239 -6.94 -12.72 -21.36
C GLY A 239 -8.21 -13.20 -22.06
N CYS A 240 -9.20 -12.32 -22.25
CA CYS A 240 -10.42 -12.64 -22.97
C CYS A 240 -10.14 -12.98 -24.45
N LEU A 241 -9.32 -12.18 -25.13
CA LEU A 241 -8.94 -12.42 -26.54
C LEU A 241 -8.26 -13.79 -26.71
N ASP A 242 -7.26 -14.11 -25.89
CA ASP A 242 -6.54 -15.39 -25.96
C ASP A 242 -7.42 -16.60 -25.64
N ILE A 243 -8.38 -16.48 -24.71
CA ILE A 243 -9.33 -17.57 -24.41
C ILE A 243 -10.30 -17.78 -25.57
N LEU A 244 -10.69 -16.72 -26.27
CA LEU A 244 -11.55 -16.79 -27.46
C LEU A 244 -10.80 -17.22 -28.73
N GLY A 245 -9.49 -17.48 -28.65
CA GLY A 245 -8.66 -17.82 -29.80
C GLY A 245 -8.44 -16.65 -30.77
N LEU A 246 -8.63 -15.42 -30.30
CA LEU A 246 -8.41 -14.21 -31.09
C LEU A 246 -6.93 -13.79 -31.03
N PRO A 247 -6.40 -13.13 -32.09
CA PRO A 247 -5.01 -12.69 -32.12
C PRO A 247 -4.67 -11.75 -30.96
N VAL A 248 -3.63 -12.10 -30.20
CA VAL A 248 -3.05 -11.25 -29.17
C VAL A 248 -1.58 -11.61 -28.97
N CYS A 249 -0.73 -10.59 -28.83
CA CYS A 249 0.70 -10.78 -28.56
C CYS A 249 0.96 -10.58 -27.06
N PHE A 250 1.62 -11.56 -26.44
CA PHE A 250 2.09 -11.46 -25.06
C PHE A 250 3.60 -11.28 -25.05
N THR A 251 4.10 -10.42 -24.17
CA THR A 251 5.54 -10.21 -24.00
C THR A 251 6.24 -11.45 -23.45
N THR A 252 5.57 -12.20 -22.57
CA THR A 252 6.12 -13.44 -21.97
C THR A 252 5.02 -14.45 -21.64
N GLN A 253 5.39 -15.73 -21.51
CA GLN A 253 4.47 -16.79 -21.12
C GLN A 253 3.82 -16.58 -19.72
N PRO A 254 4.53 -16.08 -18.69
CA PRO A 254 3.91 -15.69 -17.43
C PRO A 254 2.80 -14.63 -17.59
N VAL A 255 3.02 -13.62 -18.44
CA VAL A 255 2.01 -12.57 -18.70
C VAL A 255 0.76 -13.16 -19.36
N LYS A 256 0.93 -14.11 -20.28
CA LYS A 256 -0.18 -14.88 -20.88
C LYS A 256 -0.98 -15.62 -19.81
N ASN A 257 -0.31 -16.39 -18.95
CA ASN A 257 -0.96 -17.18 -17.91
C ASN A 257 -1.73 -16.30 -16.91
N ILE A 258 -1.13 -15.19 -16.49
CA ILE A 258 -1.74 -14.21 -15.59
C ILE A 258 -2.98 -13.56 -16.24
N SER A 259 -2.89 -13.18 -17.51
CA SER A 259 -4.00 -12.58 -18.26
C SER A 259 -5.19 -13.54 -18.37
N ARG A 260 -4.95 -14.81 -18.73
CA ARG A 260 -6.00 -15.85 -18.78
C ARG A 260 -6.63 -16.07 -17.41
N GLN A 261 -5.84 -16.13 -16.35
CA GLN A 261 -6.37 -16.31 -15.00
C GLN A 261 -7.23 -15.12 -14.57
N PHE A 262 -6.82 -13.90 -14.91
CA PHE A 262 -7.59 -12.71 -14.61
C PHE A 262 -8.95 -12.69 -15.34
N ALA A 263 -8.98 -13.09 -16.62
CA ALA A 263 -10.23 -13.23 -17.37
C ALA A 263 -11.18 -14.29 -16.78
N ARG A 264 -10.66 -15.43 -16.33
CA ARG A 264 -11.47 -16.46 -15.64
C ARG A 264 -12.00 -15.99 -14.29
N ASP A 265 -11.19 -15.26 -13.53
CA ASP A 265 -11.61 -14.68 -12.26
C ASP A 265 -12.73 -13.63 -12.49
N ALA A 266 -12.60 -12.81 -13.53
CA ALA A 266 -13.60 -11.81 -13.91
C ALA A 266 -14.93 -12.47 -14.34
N GLN A 267 -14.88 -13.45 -15.24
CA GLN A 267 -16.06 -14.19 -15.70
C GLN A 267 -16.79 -14.89 -14.54
N ARG A 268 -16.06 -15.49 -13.58
CA ARG A 268 -16.68 -16.10 -12.39
C ARG A 268 -17.30 -15.08 -11.43
N LEU A 269 -16.83 -13.84 -11.46
CA LEU A 269 -17.29 -12.80 -10.55
C LEU A 269 -18.52 -12.07 -11.09
N THR A 270 -18.61 -11.91 -12.41
CA THR A 270 -19.67 -11.11 -13.06
C THR A 270 -20.69 -11.96 -13.80
N ASP A 271 -20.45 -13.26 -13.96
CA ASP A 271 -21.21 -14.19 -14.81
C ASP A 271 -21.32 -13.76 -16.28
N LEU A 272 -20.50 -12.79 -16.72
CA LEU A 272 -20.40 -12.38 -18.11
C LEU A 272 -19.49 -13.34 -18.89
N SER A 273 -19.89 -13.68 -20.12
CA SER A 273 -19.03 -14.36 -21.07
C SER A 273 -17.82 -13.50 -21.45
N TYR A 274 -16.77 -14.11 -22.01
CA TYR A 274 -15.60 -13.36 -22.46
C TYR A 274 -15.91 -12.35 -23.56
N LYS A 275 -16.94 -12.60 -24.39
CA LYS A 275 -17.40 -11.64 -25.40
C LYS A 275 -18.11 -10.44 -24.76
N GLU A 276 -19.00 -10.68 -23.80
CA GLU A 276 -19.68 -9.62 -23.05
C GLU A 276 -18.69 -8.79 -22.22
N LEU A 277 -17.67 -9.42 -21.64
CA LEU A 277 -16.58 -8.69 -20.96
C LEU A 277 -15.80 -7.80 -21.94
N LEU A 278 -15.52 -8.26 -23.15
CA LEU A 278 -14.85 -7.44 -24.17
C LEU A 278 -15.74 -6.26 -24.59
N GLN A 279 -17.01 -6.51 -24.87
CA GLN A 279 -17.97 -5.45 -25.20
C GLN A 279 -18.07 -4.42 -24.07
N PHE A 280 -18.16 -4.87 -22.82
CA PHE A 280 -18.17 -3.99 -21.64
C PHE A 280 -16.93 -3.10 -21.57
N LEU A 281 -15.74 -3.66 -21.89
CA LEU A 281 -14.49 -2.89 -21.96
C LEU A 281 -14.48 -1.92 -23.15
N ASP A 282 -15.00 -2.32 -24.30
CA ASP A 282 -15.10 -1.50 -25.51
C ASP A 282 -16.00 -0.27 -25.28
N GLU A 283 -17.18 -0.48 -24.70
CA GLU A 283 -18.16 0.58 -24.37
C GLU A 283 -17.57 1.65 -23.44
N ARG A 284 -16.57 1.28 -22.62
CA ARG A 284 -15.92 2.16 -21.64
C ARG A 284 -14.50 2.58 -22.05
N GLN A 285 -14.08 2.23 -23.25
CA GLN A 285 -12.73 2.52 -23.77
C GLN A 285 -11.60 2.01 -22.85
N LEU A 286 -11.80 0.85 -22.23
CA LEU A 286 -10.85 0.24 -21.30
C LEU A 286 -9.96 -0.80 -22.00
N GLY A 287 -8.67 -0.79 -21.62
CA GLY A 287 -7.71 -1.81 -22.04
C GLY A 287 -7.21 -1.66 -23.48
N PHE A 288 -7.46 -0.53 -24.12
CA PHE A 288 -6.72 -0.11 -25.31
C PHE A 288 -5.36 0.47 -24.89
N LYS A 289 -4.34 0.22 -25.70
CA LYS A 289 -3.03 0.87 -25.61
C LYS A 289 -3.00 2.07 -26.54
#